data_AF-A0A3M1GWM6-F1
#
_entry.id   AF-A0A3M1GWM6-F1
#
_cell.length_a   1.000
_cell.length_b   1.000
_cell.length_c   1.000
_cell.angle_alpha   90.00
_cell.angle_beta   90.00
_cell.angle_gamma   90.00
#
_symmetry.space_group_name_H-M   'P 1'
#
loop_
_entity.id
_entity.type
_entity.pdbx_description
1 polymer ?
#
loop_
_entity_poly.entity_id
_entity_poly.type
_entity_poly.pdbx_seq_one_letter_code
_entity_poly.pdbx_strand_id
1 'polypeptide(L)'
;RRRAGFLDRLVLLNTGAFPSRNIPKRIALCRLPWIGALLVRGCNGFSGAAVHMTTVRKLPREVARGYLFPHRSWATRIAVHRFVRDIPLGPGHRTQAEIEAIAESLREVRRRPVKIIWGERDWCFDRTFLEEFRRRLPEAEVLALPDAGHWLLEDAGERIAAEVRAFLTRA
;
A
#
# COMPACT_ATOMS: atom_id res chain seq x y z
N ARG A 1 12.85 -16.34 -6.02
CA ARG A 1 11.83 -17.18 -6.71
C ARG A 1 10.50 -17.06 -5.97
N ARG A 2 9.40 -16.84 -6.69
CA ARG A 2 8.03 -16.85 -6.12
C ARG A 2 7.64 -18.28 -5.76
N ARG A 3 6.88 -18.45 -4.67
CA ARG A 3 6.61 -19.74 -4.04
C ARG A 3 5.15 -19.84 -3.58
N ALA A 4 4.19 -19.65 -4.49
CA ALA A 4 2.77 -19.68 -4.16
C ALA A 4 2.31 -21.01 -3.52
N GLY A 5 3.03 -22.11 -3.76
CA GLY A 5 2.76 -23.42 -3.15
C GLY A 5 2.66 -23.39 -1.62
N PHE A 6 3.42 -22.52 -0.95
CA PHE A 6 3.46 -22.40 0.52
C PHE A 6 2.39 -21.47 1.11
N LEU A 7 1.58 -20.79 0.29
CA LEU A 7 0.60 -19.80 0.74
C LEU A 7 -0.77 -20.42 0.99
N ASP A 8 -1.07 -20.87 2.20
CA ASP A 8 -2.39 -21.43 2.50
C ASP A 8 -3.53 -20.39 2.29
N ARG A 9 -3.38 -19.20 2.89
CA ARG A 9 -4.36 -18.10 2.82
C ARG A 9 -3.65 -16.76 2.65
N LEU A 10 -4.34 -15.79 2.04
CA LEU A 10 -3.80 -14.45 1.81
C LEU A 10 -4.79 -13.38 2.27
N VAL A 11 -4.28 -12.40 3.04
CA VAL A 11 -5.01 -11.16 3.33
C VAL A 11 -4.31 -10.01 2.64
N LEU A 12 -5.05 -9.25 1.83
CA LEU A 12 -4.60 -8.03 1.17
C LEU A 12 -5.27 -6.82 1.82
N LEU A 13 -4.49 -5.79 2.10
CA LEU A 13 -4.98 -4.47 2.46
C LEU A 13 -4.81 -3.50 1.28
N ASN A 14 -5.18 -2.22 1.44
CA ASN A 14 -4.90 -1.18 0.44
C ASN A 14 -3.46 -1.28 -0.09
N THR A 15 -3.31 -1.70 -1.35
CA THR A 15 -2.01 -1.98 -1.94
C THR A 15 -2.07 -1.96 -3.47
N GLY A 16 -0.89 -2.05 -4.10
CA GLY A 16 -0.75 -2.23 -5.54
C GLY A 16 0.02 -3.52 -5.83
N ALA A 17 -0.48 -4.31 -6.78
CA ALA A 17 0.17 -5.55 -7.22
C ALA A 17 0.14 -5.71 -8.75
N PHE A 18 -0.04 -4.60 -9.47
CA PHE A 18 -0.12 -4.55 -10.92
C PHE A 18 0.28 -3.17 -11.45
N PRO A 19 0.72 -3.07 -12.72
CA PRO A 19 1.02 -1.79 -13.33
C PRO A 19 -0.17 -0.84 -13.27
N SER A 20 0.08 0.41 -12.90
CA SER A 20 -0.91 1.48 -12.95
C SER A 20 -0.24 2.76 -13.39
N ARG A 21 -0.91 3.52 -14.27
CA ARG A 21 -0.48 4.88 -14.63
C ARG A 21 -1.08 5.93 -13.68
N ASN A 22 -2.02 5.53 -12.83
CA ASN A 22 -2.64 6.40 -11.86
C ASN A 22 -1.68 6.60 -10.68
N ILE A 23 -1.10 7.79 -10.62
CA ILE A 23 -0.24 8.22 -9.52
C ILE A 23 -0.78 9.51 -8.93
N PRO A 24 -1.04 9.58 -7.61
CA PRO A 24 -1.47 10.83 -7.00
C PRO A 24 -0.43 11.92 -7.19
N LYS A 25 -0.87 13.15 -7.52
CA LYS A 25 0.02 14.30 -7.79
C LYS A 25 1.06 14.53 -6.68
N ARG A 26 0.67 14.32 -5.42
CA ARG A 26 1.57 14.45 -4.26
C ARG A 26 2.70 13.42 -4.24
N ILE A 27 2.45 12.20 -4.73
CA ILE A 27 3.47 11.17 -4.90
C ILE A 27 4.33 11.47 -6.12
N ALA A 28 3.72 11.91 -7.24
CA ALA A 28 4.45 12.29 -8.44
C ALA A 28 5.46 13.42 -8.18
N LEU A 29 5.10 14.42 -7.36
CA LEU A 29 6.00 15.49 -6.93
C LEU A 29 7.25 14.95 -6.20
N CYS A 30 7.06 13.94 -5.34
CA CYS A 30 8.15 13.29 -4.61
C CYS A 30 9.11 12.49 -5.52
N ARG A 31 8.77 12.28 -6.79
CA ARG A 31 9.60 11.56 -7.79
C ARG A 31 10.46 12.47 -8.64
N LEU A 32 10.23 13.79 -8.63
CA LEU A 32 10.97 14.73 -9.46
C LEU A 32 12.48 14.68 -9.15
N PRO A 33 13.36 14.71 -10.17
CA PRO A 33 14.80 14.78 -9.94
C PRO A 33 15.15 15.98 -9.05
N TRP A 34 16.05 15.77 -8.08
CA TRP A 34 16.53 16.76 -7.10
C TRP A 34 15.47 17.31 -6.13
N ILE A 35 14.34 17.80 -6.66
CA ILE A 35 13.18 18.30 -5.89
C ILE A 35 12.64 17.18 -4.98
N GLY A 36 12.42 15.98 -5.52
CA GLY A 36 11.97 14.83 -4.73
C GLY A 36 12.95 14.46 -3.64
N ALA A 37 14.26 14.55 -3.90
CA ALA A 37 15.28 14.30 -2.88
C ALA A 37 15.21 15.34 -1.75
N LEU A 38 15.09 16.63 -2.08
CA LEU A 38 14.97 17.70 -1.10
C LEU A 38 13.67 17.59 -0.28
N LEU A 39 12.53 17.37 -0.94
CA LEU A 39 11.24 17.22 -0.27
C LEU A 39 11.24 16.00 0.66
N VAL A 40 11.57 14.82 0.13
CA VAL A 40 11.47 13.57 0.89
C VAL A 40 12.56 13.50 1.94
N ARG A 41 13.81 13.77 1.59
CA ARG A 41 14.96 13.56 2.48
C ARG A 41 15.32 14.78 3.31
N GLY A 42 15.23 15.98 2.74
CA GLY A 42 15.50 17.24 3.47
C GLY A 42 14.36 17.57 4.42
N CYS A 43 13.16 17.74 3.89
CA CYS A 43 12.00 18.26 4.64
C CYS A 43 11.14 17.18 5.33
N ASN A 44 11.44 15.90 5.15
CA ASN A 44 10.58 14.79 5.57
C ASN A 44 9.17 14.87 4.95
N GLY A 45 9.03 15.46 3.76
CA GLY A 45 7.75 15.76 3.12
C GLY A 45 6.94 14.55 2.70
N PHE A 46 7.49 13.34 2.82
CA PHE A 46 6.76 12.09 2.62
C PHE A 46 6.20 11.56 3.95
N SER A 47 7.05 10.99 4.81
CA SER A 47 6.61 10.37 6.07
C SER A 47 6.02 11.40 7.04
N GLY A 48 6.59 12.61 7.08
CA GLY A 48 6.08 13.72 7.89
C GLY A 48 4.70 14.19 7.46
N ALA A 49 4.41 14.17 6.16
CA ALA A 49 3.06 14.46 5.67
C ALA A 49 2.11 13.27 5.89
N ALA A 50 2.62 12.03 5.74
CA ALA A 50 1.81 10.81 5.80
C ALA A 50 1.01 10.71 7.10
N VAL A 51 1.64 10.96 8.26
CA VAL A 51 0.98 10.92 9.59
C VAL A 51 -0.20 11.88 9.76
N HIS A 52 -0.44 12.79 8.81
CA HIS A 52 -1.54 13.75 8.82
C HIS A 52 -2.60 13.51 7.74
N MET A 53 -2.33 12.64 6.76
CA MET A 53 -3.19 12.49 5.57
C MET A 53 -3.55 11.06 5.22
N THR A 54 -3.02 10.06 5.92
CA THR A 54 -3.28 8.64 5.63
C THR A 54 -4.41 8.04 6.45
N THR A 55 -4.81 8.68 7.55
CA THR A 55 -5.89 8.25 8.42
C THR A 55 -7.09 9.19 8.31
N VAL A 56 -8.29 8.66 8.57
CA VAL A 56 -9.53 9.44 8.67
C VAL A 56 -9.57 10.18 10.00
N ARG A 57 -9.12 9.52 11.06
CA ARG A 57 -9.03 10.11 12.40
C ARG A 57 -7.62 10.63 12.66
N LYS A 58 -7.51 11.70 13.45
CA LYS A 58 -6.20 12.26 13.80
C LYS A 58 -5.40 11.24 14.60
N LEU A 59 -4.19 10.96 14.11
CA LEU A 59 -3.27 10.04 14.76
C LEU A 59 -2.80 10.60 16.12
N PRO A 60 -2.74 9.78 17.19
CA PRO A 60 -2.15 10.20 18.46
C PRO A 60 -0.70 10.64 18.28
N ARG A 61 -0.27 11.60 19.11
CA ARG A 61 1.07 12.20 18.98
C ARG A 61 2.19 11.18 19.17
N GLU A 62 2.08 10.25 20.11
CA GLU A 62 3.07 9.19 20.27
C GLU A 62 3.14 8.24 19.07
N VAL A 63 2.00 7.88 18.48
CA VAL A 63 1.96 7.00 17.31
C VAL A 63 2.60 7.68 16.10
N ALA A 64 2.27 8.96 15.87
CA ALA A 64 2.93 9.76 14.83
C ALA A 64 4.46 9.84 15.05
N ARG A 65 4.91 10.06 16.28
CA ARG A 65 6.36 10.03 16.60
C ARG A 65 6.98 8.66 16.32
N GLY A 66 6.27 7.57 16.60
CA GLY A 66 6.70 6.21 16.28
C GLY A 66 6.96 6.01 14.79
N TYR A 67 6.00 6.38 13.93
CA TYR A 67 6.17 6.33 12.47
C TYR A 67 7.34 7.19 11.96
N LEU A 68 7.60 8.34 12.59
CA LEU A 68 8.68 9.25 12.18
C LEU A 68 10.05 8.88 12.75
N PHE A 69 10.12 8.00 13.76
CA PHE A 69 11.36 7.65 14.45
C PHE A 69 12.46 7.09 13.53
N PRO A 70 12.18 6.23 12.54
CA PRO A 70 13.20 5.77 11.58
C PRO A 70 13.62 6.87 10.57
N HIS A 71 12.86 7.96 10.44
CA HIS A 71 12.98 8.96 9.38
C HIS A 71 13.51 10.31 9.90
N ARG A 72 14.50 10.28 10.79
CA ARG A 72 15.00 11.47 11.48
C ARG A 72 16.04 12.28 10.71
N SER A 73 16.66 11.74 9.65
CA SER A 73 17.70 12.47 8.91
C SER A 73 17.66 12.21 7.40
N TRP A 74 18.43 13.03 6.67
CA TRP A 74 18.65 12.87 5.24
C TRP A 74 19.13 11.46 4.85
N ALA A 75 20.03 10.88 5.67
CA ALA A 75 20.56 9.55 5.46
C ALA A 75 19.48 8.48 5.64
N THR A 76 18.70 8.55 6.71
CA THR A 76 17.70 7.51 7.02
C THR A 76 16.46 7.55 6.13
N ARG A 77 16.20 8.67 5.44
CA ARG A 77 15.09 8.82 4.48
C ARG A 77 15.40 8.30 3.07
N ILE A 78 16.60 7.73 2.85
CA ILE A 78 16.99 7.21 1.53
C ILE A 78 16.05 6.09 1.04
N ALA A 79 15.61 5.21 1.94
CA ALA A 79 14.73 4.09 1.59
C ALA A 79 13.38 4.59 1.06
N VAL A 80 12.75 5.54 1.77
CA VAL A 80 11.49 6.16 1.35
C VAL A 80 11.63 6.86 0.01
N HIS A 81 12.72 7.63 -0.18
CA HIS A 81 12.97 8.30 -1.45
C HIS A 81 13.16 7.32 -2.61
N ARG A 82 13.90 6.21 -2.40
CA ARG A 82 14.08 5.17 -3.43
C ARG A 82 12.78 4.44 -3.73
N PHE A 83 12.01 4.09 -2.70
CA PHE A 83 10.68 3.46 -2.85
C PHE A 83 9.77 4.28 -3.76
N VAL A 84 9.65 5.59 -3.53
CA VAL A 84 8.81 6.47 -4.34
C VAL A 84 9.30 6.54 -5.79
N ARG A 85 10.62 6.56 -6.01
CA ARG A 85 11.22 6.49 -7.35
C ARG A 85 11.04 5.13 -8.03
N ASP A 86 10.82 4.07 -7.26
CA ASP A 86 10.60 2.72 -7.78
C ASP A 86 9.16 2.47 -8.26
N ILE A 87 8.24 3.42 -8.08
CA ILE A 87 6.90 3.34 -8.64
C ILE A 87 6.99 3.45 -10.18
N PRO A 88 6.67 2.37 -10.92
CA PRO A 88 6.77 2.37 -12.37
C PRO A 88 5.55 3.05 -12.99
N LEU A 89 5.77 3.87 -14.03
CA LEU A 89 4.71 4.56 -14.77
C LEU A 89 4.65 4.16 -16.25
N GLY A 90 5.44 3.17 -16.66
CA GLY A 90 5.44 2.70 -18.04
C GLY A 90 6.59 1.75 -18.40
N PRO A 91 6.58 1.23 -19.64
CA PRO A 91 7.45 0.16 -20.12
C PRO A 91 8.96 0.38 -19.89
N GLY A 92 9.43 1.62 -20.00
CA GLY A 92 10.87 1.94 -19.83
C GLY A 92 11.33 2.03 -18.38
N HIS A 93 10.46 1.83 -17.38
CA HIS A 93 10.84 1.94 -15.98
C HIS A 93 11.54 0.68 -15.46
N ARG A 94 12.63 0.84 -14.70
CA ARG A 94 13.47 -0.27 -14.22
C ARG A 94 12.72 -1.35 -13.42
N THR A 95 11.63 -0.99 -12.74
CA THR A 95 10.79 -1.89 -11.94
C THR A 95 9.52 -2.33 -12.66
N GLN A 96 9.32 -1.93 -13.92
CA GLN A 96 8.12 -2.28 -14.69
C GLN A 96 7.98 -3.81 -14.83
N ALA A 97 9.05 -4.49 -15.24
CA ALA A 97 9.03 -5.94 -15.41
C ALA A 97 8.70 -6.67 -14.09
N GLU A 98 9.15 -6.14 -12.94
CA GLU A 98 8.85 -6.76 -11.65
C GLU A 98 7.37 -6.63 -11.29
N ILE A 99 6.76 -5.45 -11.46
CA ILE A 99 5.33 -5.27 -11.14
C ILE A 99 4.42 -6.05 -12.09
N GLU A 100 4.81 -6.19 -13.37
CA GLU A 100 4.11 -7.05 -14.34
C GLU A 100 4.19 -8.51 -13.93
N ALA A 101 5.38 -8.94 -13.52
CA ALA A 101 5.57 -10.30 -13.05
C ALA A 101 4.77 -10.54 -11.75
N ILE A 102 4.70 -9.58 -10.81
CA ILE A 102 3.84 -9.68 -9.62
C ILE A 102 2.37 -9.83 -10.04
N ALA A 103 1.92 -9.02 -11.00
CA ALA A 103 0.54 -9.06 -11.50
C ALA A 103 0.19 -10.44 -12.07
N GLU A 104 1.10 -11.05 -12.82
CA GLU A 104 0.90 -12.40 -13.37
C GLU A 104 0.84 -13.46 -12.27
N SER A 105 1.67 -13.33 -11.22
CA SER A 105 1.68 -14.28 -10.10
C SER A 105 0.39 -14.28 -9.26
N LEU A 106 -0.45 -13.26 -9.37
CA LEU A 106 -1.77 -13.26 -8.71
C LEU A 106 -2.66 -14.40 -9.22
N ARG A 107 -2.44 -14.91 -10.44
CA ARG A 107 -3.15 -16.08 -10.96
C ARG A 107 -2.82 -17.35 -10.17
N GLU A 108 -1.60 -17.46 -9.63
CA GLU A 108 -1.16 -18.63 -8.85
C GLU A 108 -1.89 -18.72 -7.51
N VAL A 109 -2.32 -17.60 -6.94
CA VAL A 109 -3.06 -17.56 -5.66
C VAL A 109 -4.57 -17.50 -5.83
N ARG A 110 -5.08 -17.43 -7.07
CA ARG A 110 -6.53 -17.35 -7.36
C ARG A 110 -7.33 -18.56 -6.86
N ARG A 111 -6.68 -19.71 -6.70
CA ARG A 111 -7.28 -20.94 -6.16
C ARG A 111 -7.15 -21.07 -4.63
N ARG A 112 -6.50 -20.11 -3.96
CA ARG A 112 -6.35 -20.07 -2.50
C ARG A 112 -7.42 -19.14 -1.92
N PRO A 113 -7.84 -19.34 -0.66
CA PRO A 113 -8.63 -18.33 0.03
C PRO A 113 -7.89 -17.00 0.06
N VAL A 114 -8.52 -15.96 -0.48
CA VAL A 114 -8.03 -14.57 -0.41
C VAL A 114 -9.09 -13.70 0.25
N LYS A 115 -8.66 -12.86 1.18
CA LYS A 115 -9.47 -11.77 1.73
C LYS A 115 -8.84 -10.43 1.38
N ILE A 116 -9.65 -9.48 0.94
CA ILE A 116 -9.26 -8.11 0.65
C ILE A 116 -10.00 -7.21 1.64
N ILE A 117 -9.27 -6.44 2.43
CA ILE A 117 -9.83 -5.46 3.36
C ILE A 117 -9.40 -4.08 2.88
N TRP A 118 -10.35 -3.21 2.54
CA TRP A 118 -10.09 -1.99 1.79
C TRP A 118 -10.69 -0.76 2.46
N GLY A 119 -9.85 0.19 2.86
CA GLY A 119 -10.28 1.54 3.25
C GLY A 119 -10.69 2.36 2.04
N GLU A 120 -11.96 2.78 1.98
CA GLU A 120 -12.48 3.50 0.80
C GLU A 120 -12.10 4.98 0.78
N ARG A 121 -11.57 5.53 1.87
CA ARG A 121 -11.07 6.92 1.91
C ARG A 121 -9.59 7.04 1.55
N ASP A 122 -8.98 5.96 1.08
CA ASP A 122 -7.60 5.98 0.58
C ASP A 122 -7.50 6.79 -0.73
N TRP A 123 -6.73 7.86 -0.70
CA TRP A 123 -6.47 8.72 -1.87
C TRP A 123 -5.30 8.20 -2.74
N CYS A 124 -4.55 7.20 -2.27
CA CYS A 124 -3.39 6.63 -2.94
C CYS A 124 -3.76 5.35 -3.70
N PHE A 125 -4.28 4.34 -3.00
CA PHE A 125 -4.87 3.16 -3.62
C PHE A 125 -6.39 3.33 -3.65
N ASP A 126 -6.85 4.08 -4.65
CA ASP A 126 -8.25 4.40 -4.81
C ASP A 126 -9.09 3.18 -5.25
N ARG A 127 -10.39 3.42 -5.46
CA ARG A 127 -11.35 2.39 -5.87
C ARG A 127 -10.95 1.64 -7.15
N THR A 128 -10.20 2.27 -8.07
CA THR A 128 -9.77 1.62 -9.31
C THR A 128 -8.84 0.44 -9.04
N PHE A 129 -8.01 0.51 -7.99
CA PHE A 129 -7.16 -0.61 -7.57
C PHE A 129 -7.99 -1.75 -6.99
N LEU A 130 -9.01 -1.46 -6.18
CA LEU A 130 -9.92 -2.49 -5.65
C LEU A 130 -10.67 -3.21 -6.76
N GLU A 131 -11.17 -2.47 -7.74
CA GLU A 131 -11.86 -3.04 -8.91
C GLU A 131 -10.94 -3.95 -9.73
N GLU A 132 -9.68 -3.55 -9.88
CA GLU A 132 -8.68 -4.34 -10.61
C GLU A 132 -8.26 -5.61 -9.85
N PHE A 133 -8.26 -5.57 -8.50
CA PHE A 133 -8.14 -6.77 -7.68
C PHE A 133 -9.35 -7.70 -7.80
N ARG A 134 -10.58 -7.17 -7.72
CA ARG A 134 -11.81 -7.97 -7.92
C ARG A 134 -11.81 -8.68 -9.27
N ARG A 135 -11.31 -8.02 -10.32
CA ARG A 135 -11.17 -8.64 -11.64
C ARG A 135 -10.14 -9.79 -11.66
N ARG A 136 -9.01 -9.64 -10.96
CA ARG A 136 -7.95 -10.67 -10.91
C ARG A 136 -8.28 -11.84 -10.00
N LEU A 137 -8.91 -11.55 -8.88
CA LEU A 137 -9.23 -12.46 -7.79
C LEU A 137 -10.74 -12.41 -7.52
N PRO A 138 -11.59 -12.88 -8.46
CA PRO A 138 -13.05 -12.76 -8.33
C PRO A 138 -13.63 -13.59 -7.17
N GLU A 139 -12.91 -14.62 -6.73
CA GLU A 139 -13.31 -15.46 -5.59
C GLU A 139 -12.88 -14.87 -4.23
N ALA A 140 -12.21 -13.71 -4.22
CA ALA A 140 -11.73 -13.11 -2.97
C ALA A 140 -12.90 -12.54 -2.16
N GLU A 141 -12.92 -12.80 -0.85
CA GLU A 141 -13.80 -12.08 0.08
C GLU A 141 -13.37 -10.63 0.17
N VAL A 142 -14.30 -9.69 -0.04
CA VAL A 142 -13.99 -8.26 0.05
C VAL A 142 -14.75 -7.62 1.21
N LEU A 143 -13.99 -7.03 2.13
CA LEU A 143 -14.49 -6.15 3.16
C LEU A 143 -14.11 -4.70 2.83
N ALA A 144 -15.07 -3.90 2.41
CA ALA A 144 -14.89 -2.47 2.21
C ALA A 144 -15.20 -1.69 3.50
N LEU A 145 -14.36 -0.73 3.84
CA LEU A 145 -14.41 0.07 5.05
C LEU A 145 -14.60 1.56 4.67
N PRO A 146 -15.85 2.07 4.65
CA PRO A 146 -16.16 3.43 4.20
C PRO A 146 -15.63 4.52 5.15
N ASP A 147 -15.24 4.14 6.36
CA ASP A 147 -14.74 4.95 7.46
C ASP A 147 -13.21 4.86 7.64
N ALA A 148 -12.49 4.14 6.78
CA ALA A 148 -11.05 3.96 6.86
C ALA A 148 -10.28 4.52 5.65
N GLY A 149 -9.09 5.06 5.91
CA GLY A 149 -8.20 5.64 4.91
C GLY A 149 -7.10 4.68 4.45
N HIS A 150 -5.96 5.26 4.07
CA HIS A 150 -4.78 4.51 3.62
C HIS A 150 -4.13 3.69 4.74
N TRP A 151 -4.03 4.24 5.95
CA TRP A 151 -3.58 3.53 7.15
C TRP A 151 -4.78 2.94 7.88
N LEU A 152 -5.55 2.11 7.18
CA LEU A 152 -6.76 1.45 7.68
C LEU A 152 -6.59 0.70 9.00
N LEU A 153 -5.39 0.25 9.36
CA LEU A 153 -5.12 -0.38 10.66
C LEU A 153 -5.20 0.62 11.82
N GLU A 154 -4.83 1.88 11.59
CA GLU A 154 -5.00 2.95 12.59
C GLU A 154 -6.47 3.39 12.66
N ASP A 155 -7.20 3.35 11.54
CA ASP A 155 -8.61 3.72 11.51
C ASP A 155 -9.55 2.61 11.98
N ALA A 156 -9.22 1.33 11.81
CA ALA A 156 -10.14 0.21 12.04
C ALA A 156 -9.45 -1.06 12.55
N GLY A 157 -8.31 -0.94 13.24
CA GLY A 157 -7.44 -2.05 13.64
C GLY A 157 -8.15 -3.23 14.32
N GLU A 158 -8.99 -2.97 15.32
CA GLU A 158 -9.72 -4.04 16.03
C GLU A 158 -10.69 -4.80 15.11
N ARG A 159 -11.43 -4.07 14.27
CA ARG A 159 -12.36 -4.67 13.28
C ARG A 159 -11.59 -5.51 12.27
N ILE A 160 -10.47 -4.98 11.75
CA ILE A 160 -9.61 -5.70 10.82
C ILE A 160 -9.00 -6.94 11.48
N ALA A 161 -8.52 -6.83 12.72
CA ALA A 161 -7.92 -7.94 13.44
C ALA A 161 -8.93 -9.07 13.69
N ALA A 162 -10.18 -8.74 14.05
CA ALA A 162 -11.25 -9.72 14.18
C ALA A 162 -11.53 -10.44 12.85
N GLU A 163 -11.60 -9.69 11.75
CA GLU A 163 -11.84 -10.22 10.40
C GLU A 163 -10.71 -11.11 9.90
N VAL A 164 -9.46 -10.73 10.18
CA VAL A 164 -8.28 -11.53 9.85
C VAL A 164 -8.28 -12.82 10.67
N ARG A 165 -8.52 -12.75 11.99
CA ARG A 165 -8.59 -13.94 12.85
C ARG A 165 -9.66 -14.90 12.34
N ALA A 166 -10.89 -14.41 12.13
CA ALA A 166 -11.99 -15.22 11.63
C ALA A 166 -11.68 -15.85 10.27
N PHE A 167 -11.01 -15.13 9.37
CA PHE A 167 -10.63 -15.67 8.05
C PHE A 167 -9.55 -16.77 8.15
N LEU A 168 -8.56 -16.59 9.01
CA LEU A 168 -7.45 -17.53 9.18
C LEU A 168 -7.83 -18.80 9.94
N THR A 169 -8.85 -18.75 10.82
CA THR A 169 -9.26 -19.91 11.63
C THR A 169 -10.44 -20.70 11.07
N ARG A 170 -10.98 -20.34 9.90
CA ARG A 170 -12.03 -21.14 9.26
C ARG A 170 -11.48 -22.49 8.84
N ALA A 171 -12.21 -23.55 9.16
CA ALA A 171 -11.95 -24.91 8.70
C ALA A 171 -11.78 -24.97 7.17
#